data_AF-A0A950YEQ8-F1
#
_entry.id   AF-A0A950YEQ8-F1
#
_cell.length_a   1.000
_cell.length_b   1.000
_cell.length_c   1.000
_cell.angle_alpha   90.00
_cell.angle_beta   90.00
_cell.angle_gamma   90.00
#
_symmetry.space_group_name_H-M   'P 1'
#
loop_
_entity.id
_entity.type
_entity.pdbx_description
1 polymer ?
#
loop_
_entity_poly.entity_id
_entity_poly.type
_entity_poly.pdbx_seq_one_letter_code
_entity_poly.pdbx_strand_id
1 'polypeptide(L)'
;MSFREMPRGGPEHTREPGSQVTPGRVAAIASLIVVGAVTAVILSHSGVHKNPAAPTSTAPATTHGQTAASTSRTTAPPGTTSVPILVYHVINAQPAGSSASAALYVPADEFTSQMQALKANGWHAVTLDQLQAYWTRGASLGPGKPIVLTFDNGYASHYTNALPALKGLGWAGVENLQLSGLPSSEGGLTETQIRGLLAAGWELDTQGLSHADLVTVDPTQLTAEVSTARQTLQHQYGVPVNWFSYPFGDYNPTV
;
A
#
# COMPACT_ATOMS: atom_id res chain seq x y z
N MET A 1 15.39 -60.07 -25.55
CA MET A 1 15.96 -59.42 -26.75
C MET A 1 17.00 -58.43 -26.27
N SER A 2 18.23 -58.58 -26.75
CA SER A 2 19.45 -57.89 -26.32
C SER A 2 20.06 -57.21 -27.55
N PHE A 3 20.53 -55.97 -27.44
CA PHE A 3 21.57 -55.31 -28.27
C PHE A 3 21.84 -53.93 -27.61
N ARG A 4 22.95 -53.67 -26.91
CA ARG A 4 24.39 -53.47 -27.27
C ARG A 4 24.73 -52.05 -27.78
N GLU A 5 25.82 -51.52 -27.22
CA GLU A 5 26.34 -50.14 -27.14
C GLU A 5 27.02 -49.52 -28.39
N MET A 6 26.91 -48.16 -28.51
CA MET A 6 27.93 -47.08 -28.76
C MET A 6 28.82 -47.04 -30.05
N PRO A 7 29.61 -45.95 -30.35
CA PRO A 7 29.43 -44.48 -30.30
C PRO A 7 30.01 -43.71 -31.55
N ARG A 8 29.93 -42.35 -31.59
CA ARG A 8 30.80 -41.30 -32.23
C ARG A 8 30.00 -39.97 -32.31
N GLY A 9 30.44 -38.74 -32.05
CA GLY A 9 31.72 -38.09 -31.77
C GLY A 9 31.79 -36.71 -32.47
N GLY A 10 31.55 -35.60 -31.73
CA GLY A 10 31.97 -34.18 -31.98
C GLY A 10 31.36 -33.36 -33.16
N PRO A 11 31.54 -32.01 -33.20
CA PRO A 11 32.36 -31.16 -32.34
C PRO A 11 31.63 -30.04 -31.56
N GLU A 12 32.35 -29.62 -30.54
CA GLU A 12 32.19 -28.53 -29.57
C GLU A 12 32.28 -27.15 -30.26
N HIS A 13 31.34 -26.25 -29.97
CA HIS A 13 31.51 -24.82 -30.22
C HIS A 13 31.68 -24.11 -28.87
N THR A 14 32.91 -23.71 -28.61
CA THR A 14 33.33 -22.82 -27.52
C THR A 14 32.64 -21.46 -27.64
N ARG A 15 31.93 -21.04 -26.59
CA ARG A 15 31.55 -19.63 -26.37
C ARG A 15 32.29 -19.10 -25.15
N GLU A 16 33.02 -18.01 -25.38
CA GLU A 16 33.74 -17.20 -24.40
C GLU A 16 32.80 -16.62 -23.32
N PRO A 17 33.29 -16.38 -22.09
CA PRO A 17 32.50 -15.84 -20.98
C PRO A 17 32.57 -14.31 -20.93
N GLY A 18 31.41 -13.63 -20.87
CA GLY A 18 31.38 -12.17 -20.79
C GLY A 18 30.07 -11.60 -20.21
N SER A 19 30.23 -10.81 -19.16
CA SER A 19 29.26 -9.95 -18.47
C SER A 19 28.27 -10.63 -17.52
N GLN A 20 28.70 -10.74 -16.26
CA GLN A 20 27.81 -10.89 -15.11
C GLN A 20 27.02 -9.60 -14.91
N VAL A 21 25.70 -9.65 -15.14
CA VAL A 21 24.77 -8.67 -14.60
C VAL A 21 24.50 -9.07 -13.16
N THR A 22 24.90 -8.23 -12.21
CA THR A 22 24.65 -8.44 -10.78
C THR A 22 23.16 -8.19 -10.51
N PRO A 23 22.40 -9.14 -9.94
CA PRO A 23 21.06 -8.85 -9.47
C PRO A 23 21.15 -7.87 -8.29
N GLY A 24 20.42 -6.75 -8.41
CA GLY A 24 20.27 -5.78 -7.33
C GLY A 24 19.74 -6.46 -6.08
N ARG A 25 20.39 -6.24 -4.95
CA ARG A 25 19.99 -6.80 -3.65
C ARG A 25 18.68 -6.13 -3.22
N VAL A 26 17.54 -6.76 -3.48
CA VAL A 26 16.31 -6.47 -2.76
C VAL A 26 16.48 -7.05 -1.36
N ALA A 27 16.80 -6.20 -0.39
CA ALA A 27 16.79 -6.59 1.00
C ALA A 27 15.33 -6.69 1.44
N ALA A 28 14.79 -7.92 1.51
CA ALA A 28 13.64 -8.20 2.34
C ALA A 28 14.01 -7.86 3.79
N ILE A 29 13.57 -6.70 4.28
CA ILE A 29 13.77 -6.32 5.67
C ILE A 29 12.80 -7.19 6.49
N ALA A 30 13.38 -8.11 7.25
CA ALA A 30 12.68 -8.96 8.19
C ALA A 30 11.80 -8.13 9.13
N SER A 31 10.54 -8.52 9.27
CA SER A 31 9.57 -7.96 10.20
C SER A 31 10.16 -7.87 11.60
N LEU A 32 10.28 -6.65 12.14
CA LEU A 32 10.74 -6.41 13.49
C LEU A 32 9.64 -6.84 14.46
N ILE A 33 9.79 -8.02 15.07
CA ILE A 33 8.91 -8.47 16.16
C ILE A 33 9.28 -7.65 17.41
N VAL A 34 8.43 -6.69 17.76
CA VAL A 34 8.51 -5.98 19.05
C VAL A 34 7.54 -6.65 20.02
N VAL A 35 8.07 -7.52 20.89
CA VAL A 35 7.32 -8.04 22.05
C VAL A 35 7.38 -7.01 23.17
N GLY A 36 6.31 -6.22 23.33
CA GLY A 36 6.13 -5.31 24.46
C GLY A 36 5.10 -5.84 25.44
N ALA A 37 5.53 -6.30 26.61
CA ALA A 37 4.64 -6.61 27.72
C ALA A 37 4.10 -5.32 28.33
N VAL A 38 2.77 -5.14 28.35
CA VAL A 38 2.12 -4.00 29.03
C VAL A 38 1.22 -4.53 30.13
N THR A 39 1.60 -4.26 31.38
CA THR A 39 0.76 -4.42 32.57
C THR A 39 -0.20 -3.22 32.66
N ALA A 40 -1.50 -3.49 32.59
CA ALA A 40 -2.54 -2.47 32.74
C ALA A 40 -2.79 -2.17 34.23
N VAL A 41 -2.63 -0.90 34.62
CA VAL A 41 -3.14 -0.35 35.88
C VAL A 41 -4.42 0.42 35.56
N ILE A 42 -5.55 -0.04 36.09
CA ILE A 42 -6.87 0.58 35.94
C ILE A 42 -7.05 1.62 37.05
N LEU A 43 -7.20 2.90 36.69
CA LEU A 43 -7.85 3.90 37.55
C LEU A 43 -9.07 4.48 36.83
N SER A 44 -10.24 4.20 37.38
CA SER A 44 -11.53 4.78 36.99
C SER A 44 -11.66 6.20 37.52
N HIS A 45 -12.15 7.14 36.72
CA HIS A 45 -12.92 8.30 37.23
C HIS A 45 -14.01 8.70 36.23
N SER A 46 -15.25 8.64 36.71
CA SER A 46 -16.46 9.13 36.05
C SER A 46 -16.53 10.65 36.12
N GLY A 47 -16.94 11.29 35.03
CA GLY A 47 -17.21 12.72 34.97
C GLY A 47 -18.19 13.01 33.86
N VAL A 48 -19.34 13.53 34.24
CA VAL A 48 -20.57 13.58 33.47
C VAL A 48 -20.95 15.05 33.18
N HIS A 49 -21.59 15.25 32.03
CA HIS A 49 -22.51 16.34 31.63
C HIS A 49 -22.05 17.57 30.82
N LYS A 50 -22.69 17.63 29.64
CA LYS A 50 -23.57 18.68 29.09
C LYS A 50 -22.93 19.89 28.38
N ASN A 51 -23.16 19.89 27.07
CA ASN A 51 -23.23 21.05 26.18
C ASN A 51 -24.52 21.85 26.45
N PRO A 52 -24.54 23.18 26.23
CA PRO A 52 -25.47 23.66 25.20
C PRO A 52 -24.99 24.85 24.35
N ALA A 53 -25.43 24.79 23.10
CA ALA A 53 -26.01 25.83 22.22
C ALA A 53 -25.34 27.21 22.03
N ALA A 54 -25.18 27.52 20.74
CA ALA A 54 -24.78 28.79 20.14
C ALA A 54 -25.83 29.90 20.26
N PRO A 55 -25.41 31.16 20.01
CA PRO A 55 -26.28 32.15 19.41
C PRO A 55 -25.78 32.64 18.05
N THR A 56 -26.77 32.79 17.17
CA THR A 56 -26.83 33.52 15.90
C THR A 56 -26.26 34.94 16.02
N SER A 57 -25.42 35.36 15.06
CA SER A 57 -25.06 36.77 14.87
C SER A 57 -25.16 37.16 13.40
N THR A 58 -26.05 38.11 13.14
CA THR A 58 -26.34 38.75 11.85
C THR A 58 -25.17 39.67 11.44
N ALA A 59 -24.75 39.58 10.18
CA ALA A 59 -23.71 40.42 9.58
C ALA A 59 -24.26 41.76 9.06
N PRO A 60 -23.46 42.84 9.06
CA PRO A 60 -23.57 43.90 8.08
C PRO A 60 -22.50 43.74 6.98
N ALA A 61 -22.92 43.97 5.73
CA ALA A 61 -22.06 43.98 4.56
C ALA A 61 -21.07 45.15 4.61
N THR A 62 -19.77 44.86 4.61
CA THR A 62 -18.72 45.82 4.30
C THR A 62 -18.04 45.43 2.99
N THR A 63 -18.18 46.33 2.02
CA THR A 63 -17.49 46.32 0.74
C THR A 63 -16.00 46.60 1.00
N HIS A 64 -15.16 45.57 0.93
CA HIS A 64 -13.70 45.74 0.91
C HIS A 64 -13.14 45.23 -0.42
N GLY A 65 -12.43 46.13 -1.09
CA GLY A 65 -11.82 45.92 -2.39
C GLY A 65 -10.92 44.69 -2.38
N GLN A 66 -11.10 43.86 -3.41
CA GLN A 66 -10.21 42.76 -3.70
C GLN A 66 -8.90 43.32 -4.26
N THR A 67 -7.95 43.62 -3.38
CA THR A 67 -6.54 43.56 -3.75
C THR A 67 -6.21 42.08 -3.92
N ALA A 68 -6.15 41.61 -5.15
CA ALA A 68 -5.64 40.29 -5.49
C ALA A 68 -4.17 40.23 -5.08
N ALA A 69 -3.90 39.83 -3.84
CA ALA A 69 -2.58 39.42 -3.41
C ALA A 69 -2.24 38.14 -4.18
N SER A 70 -1.56 38.32 -5.30
CA SER A 70 -0.90 37.23 -6.02
C SER A 70 0.23 36.72 -5.12
N THR A 71 -0.11 35.86 -4.16
CA THR A 71 0.89 35.13 -3.38
C THR A 71 1.56 34.18 -4.34
N SER A 72 2.74 34.56 -4.83
CA SER A 72 3.71 33.64 -5.38
C SER A 72 3.91 32.52 -4.35
N ARG A 73 3.31 31.36 -4.62
CA ARG A 73 3.51 30.15 -3.82
C ARG A 73 4.94 29.71 -4.10
N THR A 74 5.90 30.24 -3.35
CA THR A 74 7.25 29.70 -3.32
C THR A 74 7.11 28.29 -2.76
N THR A 75 7.22 27.29 -3.62
CA THR A 75 7.21 25.88 -3.23
C THR A 75 8.36 25.67 -2.25
N ALA A 76 8.08 25.06 -1.10
CA ALA A 76 9.12 24.64 -0.17
C ALA A 76 10.11 23.71 -0.91
N PRO A 77 11.38 23.64 -0.50
CA PRO A 77 12.33 22.73 -1.11
C PRO A 77 11.85 21.28 -0.99
N PRO A 78 12.14 20.42 -1.98
CA PRO A 78 12.02 18.96 -1.89
C PRO A 78 12.40 18.38 -0.53
N GLY A 79 11.58 17.47 -0.04
CA GLY A 79 11.89 16.65 1.11
C GLY A 79 13.02 15.66 0.86
N THR A 80 13.77 15.30 1.90
CA THR A 80 14.89 14.33 1.81
C THR A 80 14.81 13.21 2.84
N THR A 81 13.80 13.23 3.72
CA THR A 81 13.61 12.17 4.72
C THR A 81 13.25 10.85 4.04
N SER A 82 13.95 9.77 4.41
CA SER A 82 13.58 8.41 4.06
C SER A 82 12.33 8.00 4.82
N VAL A 83 11.33 7.48 4.11
CA VAL A 83 10.05 7.05 4.67
C VAL A 83 9.92 5.55 4.48
N PRO A 84 9.75 4.76 5.57
CA PRO A 84 9.49 3.34 5.44
C PRO A 84 8.14 3.08 4.76
N ILE A 85 8.10 2.06 3.90
CA ILE A 85 6.90 1.56 3.25
C ILE A 85 6.73 0.12 3.71
N LEU A 86 5.64 -0.17 4.43
CA LEU A 86 5.32 -1.50 4.91
C LEU A 86 4.27 -2.12 3.98
N VAL A 87 4.54 -3.34 3.51
CA VAL A 87 3.61 -4.15 2.72
C VAL A 87 2.86 -5.11 3.62
N TYR A 88 1.54 -5.13 3.50
CA TYR A 88 0.64 -6.12 4.07
C TYR A 88 -0.14 -6.82 2.96
N HIS A 89 -0.53 -8.06 3.23
CA HIS A 89 -1.44 -8.83 2.36
C HIS A 89 -2.66 -9.22 3.19
N VAL A 90 -2.67 -10.39 3.81
CA VAL A 90 -3.87 -10.86 4.51
C VAL A 90 -3.86 -10.40 5.97
N ILE A 91 -4.83 -9.58 6.36
CA ILE A 91 -5.04 -9.20 7.77
C ILE A 91 -6.04 -10.15 8.42
N ASN A 92 -5.65 -11.42 8.50
CA ASN A 92 -6.42 -12.47 9.12
C ASN A 92 -5.49 -13.59 9.59
N ALA A 93 -5.96 -14.44 10.50
CA ALA A 93 -5.24 -15.65 10.82
C ALA A 93 -5.12 -16.54 9.57
N GLN A 94 -3.96 -17.17 9.39
CA GLN A 94 -3.79 -18.15 8.32
C GLN A 94 -4.75 -19.33 8.53
N PRO A 95 -5.57 -19.70 7.52
CA PRO A 95 -6.42 -20.87 7.63
C PRO A 95 -5.60 -22.15 7.88
N ALA A 96 -6.11 -23.02 8.75
CA ALA A 96 -5.49 -24.31 9.00
C ALA A 96 -5.39 -25.13 7.70
N GLY A 97 -4.18 -25.63 7.40
CA GLY A 97 -3.92 -26.39 6.18
C GLY A 97 -3.77 -25.55 4.90
N SER A 98 -3.72 -24.22 5.00
CA SER A 98 -3.39 -23.37 3.86
C SER A 98 -1.98 -23.68 3.33
N SER A 99 -1.85 -23.80 2.01
CA SER A 99 -0.56 -23.93 1.32
C SER A 99 0.12 -22.59 1.04
N ALA A 100 -0.56 -21.48 1.32
CA ALA A 100 0.01 -20.15 1.17
C ALA A 100 1.11 -19.91 2.22
N SER A 101 2.04 -19.01 1.92
CA SER A 101 3.10 -18.64 2.86
C SER A 101 2.52 -17.98 4.10
N ALA A 102 2.92 -18.44 5.29
CA ALA A 102 2.53 -17.83 6.56
C ALA A 102 2.96 -16.36 6.67
N ALA A 103 4.02 -15.97 5.96
CA ALA A 103 4.52 -14.59 5.95
C ALA A 103 3.53 -13.58 5.30
N LEU A 104 2.53 -14.06 4.56
CA LEU A 104 1.50 -13.23 3.96
C LEU A 104 0.35 -12.89 4.93
N TYR A 105 0.30 -13.55 6.09
CA TYR A 105 -0.82 -13.45 7.02
C TYR A 105 -0.37 -12.74 8.30
N VAL A 106 -1.14 -11.73 8.70
CA VAL A 106 -1.01 -11.06 10.00
C VAL A 106 -2.36 -11.13 10.70
N PRO A 107 -2.48 -11.78 11.88
CA PRO A 107 -3.70 -11.78 12.66
C PRO A 107 -4.21 -10.35 12.94
N ALA A 108 -5.53 -10.15 12.96
CA ALA A 108 -6.12 -8.81 13.05
C ALA A 108 -5.79 -8.07 14.36
N ASP A 109 -5.69 -8.81 15.47
CA ASP A 109 -5.28 -8.31 16.78
C ASP A 109 -3.78 -7.94 16.80
N GLU A 110 -2.94 -8.74 16.14
CA GLU A 110 -1.53 -8.42 15.95
C GLU A 110 -1.35 -7.16 15.10
N PHE A 111 -2.04 -7.07 13.95
CA PHE A 111 -2.04 -5.87 13.11
C PHE A 111 -2.45 -4.63 13.92
N THR A 112 -3.54 -4.72 14.68
CA THR A 112 -4.00 -3.63 15.55
C THR A 112 -2.91 -3.23 16.56
N SER A 113 -2.25 -4.22 17.17
CA SER A 113 -1.17 -3.99 18.14
C SER A 113 0.05 -3.33 17.50
N GLN A 114 0.43 -3.75 16.28
CA GLN A 114 1.49 -3.12 15.49
C GLN A 114 1.16 -1.64 15.22
N MET A 115 -0.06 -1.33 14.78
CA MET A 115 -0.48 0.04 14.48
C MET A 115 -0.49 0.94 15.73
N GLN A 116 -0.96 0.42 16.86
CA GLN A 116 -0.93 1.11 18.14
C GLN A 116 0.52 1.36 18.61
N ALA A 117 1.40 0.38 18.47
CA ALA A 117 2.81 0.53 18.80
C ALA A 117 3.50 1.59 17.93
N LEU A 118 3.23 1.61 16.62
CA LEU A 118 3.72 2.65 15.72
C LEU A 118 3.22 4.04 16.18
N LYS A 119 1.92 4.20 16.44
CA LYS A 119 1.35 5.48 16.91
C LYS A 119 2.00 5.94 18.22
N ALA A 120 2.13 5.04 19.20
CA ALA A 120 2.74 5.34 20.49
C ALA A 120 4.22 5.78 20.37
N ASN A 121 4.92 5.29 19.35
CA ASN A 121 6.29 5.67 19.04
C ASN A 121 6.38 6.92 18.13
N GLY A 122 5.30 7.67 17.94
CA GLY A 122 5.29 8.93 17.20
C GLY A 122 5.30 8.78 15.69
N TRP A 123 4.97 7.60 15.16
CA TRP A 123 4.72 7.42 13.73
C TRP A 123 3.32 7.91 13.35
N HIS A 124 3.13 8.22 12.07
CA HIS A 124 1.82 8.49 11.47
C HIS A 124 1.78 8.05 10.02
N ALA A 125 0.64 7.48 9.60
CA ALA A 125 0.47 7.04 8.23
C ALA A 125 0.32 8.23 7.27
N VAL A 126 0.98 8.13 6.12
CA VAL A 126 0.82 9.00 4.95
C VAL A 126 0.64 8.12 3.71
N THR A 127 0.08 8.68 2.65
CA THR A 127 -0.14 7.98 1.39
C THR A 127 1.03 8.17 0.42
N LEU A 128 1.09 7.40 -0.69
CA LEU A 128 2.15 7.54 -1.69
C LEU A 128 2.07 8.88 -2.42
N ASP A 129 0.87 9.36 -2.74
CA ASP A 129 0.66 10.69 -3.31
C ASP A 129 1.17 11.82 -2.40
N GLN A 130 0.96 11.70 -1.09
CA GLN A 130 1.48 12.65 -0.10
C GLN A 130 3.01 12.61 -0.04
N LEU A 131 3.57 11.40 -0.03
CA LEU A 131 5.01 11.19 -0.02
C LEU A 131 5.70 11.75 -1.27
N GLN A 132 5.11 11.54 -2.44
CA GLN A 132 5.58 12.11 -3.70
C GLN A 132 5.49 13.63 -3.71
N ALA A 133 4.41 14.21 -3.19
CA ALA A 133 4.28 15.65 -3.07
C ALA A 133 5.34 16.25 -2.13
N TYR A 134 5.71 15.55 -1.06
CA TYR A 134 6.81 15.93 -0.17
C TYR A 134 8.16 15.94 -0.90
N TRP A 135 8.51 14.83 -1.55
CA TRP A 135 9.79 14.72 -2.26
C TRP A 135 9.92 15.63 -3.47
N THR A 136 8.83 15.99 -4.14
CA THR A 136 8.90 16.81 -5.36
C THR A 136 8.65 18.30 -5.11
N ARG A 137 7.80 18.63 -4.14
CA ARG A 137 7.29 20.00 -3.92
C ARG A 137 7.44 20.51 -2.49
N GLY A 138 8.07 19.73 -1.61
CA GLY A 138 8.24 20.09 -0.20
C GLY A 138 6.93 20.16 0.58
N ALA A 139 5.87 19.49 0.11
CA ALA A 139 4.59 19.45 0.83
C ALA A 139 4.78 18.81 2.21
N SER A 140 4.22 19.41 3.26
CA SER A 140 4.36 18.87 4.62
C SER A 140 3.70 17.49 4.73
N LEU A 141 4.39 16.53 5.33
CA LEU A 141 3.83 15.23 5.73
C LEU A 141 3.13 15.29 7.09
N GLY A 142 3.07 16.46 7.74
CA GLY A 142 2.57 16.60 9.10
C GLY A 142 3.65 16.31 10.17
N PRO A 143 3.32 16.52 11.46
CA PRO A 143 4.25 16.30 12.56
C PRO A 143 4.43 14.81 12.87
N GLY A 144 5.63 14.42 13.29
CA GLY A 144 5.95 13.04 13.65
C GLY A 144 6.75 12.32 12.57
N LYS A 145 6.84 11.00 12.66
CA LYS A 145 7.57 10.15 11.73
C LYS A 145 6.60 9.58 10.68
N PRO A 146 6.69 9.99 9.41
CA PRO A 146 5.80 9.43 8.38
C PRO A 146 6.12 7.95 8.12
N ILE A 147 5.09 7.17 7.83
CA ILE A 147 5.19 5.79 7.34
C ILE A 147 4.11 5.56 6.28
N VAL A 148 4.40 4.77 5.25
CA VAL A 148 3.39 4.33 4.29
C VAL A 148 2.99 2.90 4.62
N LEU A 149 1.70 2.63 4.64
CA LEU A 149 1.13 1.30 4.86
C LEU A 149 0.42 0.89 3.56
N THR A 150 1.00 -0.06 2.83
CA THR A 150 0.44 -0.58 1.58
C THR A 150 -0.19 -1.94 1.82
N PHE A 151 -1.26 -2.22 1.08
CA PHE A 151 -2.04 -3.42 1.15
C PHE A 151 -2.22 -3.97 -0.26
N ASP A 152 -1.67 -5.15 -0.51
CA ASP A 152 -1.58 -5.71 -1.86
C ASP A 152 -2.68 -6.76 -2.09
N ASN A 153 -3.07 -6.92 -3.35
CA ASN A 153 -4.09 -7.81 -3.92
C ASN A 153 -5.54 -7.39 -3.72
N GLY A 154 -5.91 -6.75 -2.60
CA GLY A 154 -7.31 -6.40 -2.32
C GLY A 154 -8.10 -7.51 -1.65
N TYR A 155 -7.52 -8.11 -0.62
CA TYR A 155 -8.22 -9.03 0.26
C TYR A 155 -9.35 -8.34 1.03
N ALA A 156 -10.46 -9.05 1.24
CA ALA A 156 -11.60 -8.54 2.01
C ALA A 156 -11.20 -8.10 3.44
N SER A 157 -10.14 -8.71 4.01
CA SER A 157 -9.59 -8.35 5.32
C SER A 157 -9.09 -6.91 5.41
N HIS A 158 -8.71 -6.28 4.30
CA HIS A 158 -8.29 -4.87 4.30
C HIS A 158 -9.46 -3.98 4.77
N TYR A 159 -10.68 -4.29 4.32
CA TYR A 159 -11.87 -3.58 4.74
C TYR A 159 -12.37 -4.03 6.11
N THR A 160 -12.44 -5.33 6.37
CA THR A 160 -13.08 -5.82 7.61
C THR A 160 -12.20 -5.64 8.83
N ASN A 161 -10.88 -5.67 8.69
CA ASN A 161 -9.93 -5.68 9.81
C ASN A 161 -8.94 -4.50 9.78
N ALA A 162 -8.32 -4.20 8.63
CA ALA A 162 -7.30 -3.15 8.57
C ALA A 162 -7.92 -1.73 8.68
N LEU A 163 -8.97 -1.46 7.90
CA LEU A 163 -9.70 -0.20 7.93
C LEU A 163 -10.14 0.23 9.34
N PRO A 164 -10.85 -0.58 10.15
CA PRO A 164 -11.25 -0.15 11.49
C PRO A 164 -10.06 0.14 12.41
N ALA A 165 -8.98 -0.64 12.32
CA ALA A 165 -7.76 -0.40 13.11
C ALA A 165 -7.09 0.93 12.74
N LEU A 166 -6.95 1.24 11.44
CA LEU A 166 -6.37 2.51 10.98
C LEU A 166 -7.29 3.70 11.25
N LYS A 167 -8.60 3.54 11.06
CA LYS A 167 -9.60 4.57 11.34
C LYS A 167 -9.58 5.02 12.80
N GLY A 168 -9.35 4.10 13.74
CA GLY A 168 -9.17 4.40 15.16
C GLY A 168 -7.98 5.33 15.46
N LEU A 169 -7.00 5.41 14.56
CA LEU A 169 -5.81 6.25 14.68
C LEU A 169 -5.86 7.53 13.84
N GLY A 170 -6.94 7.71 13.05
CA GLY A 170 -7.04 8.75 12.03
C GLY A 170 -6.08 8.53 10.86
N TRP A 171 -5.74 7.26 10.56
CA TRP A 171 -4.79 6.87 9.53
C TRP A 171 -5.51 6.31 8.30
N ALA A 172 -4.85 6.43 7.16
CA ALA A 172 -5.24 5.84 5.88
C ALA A 172 -4.17 4.86 5.40
N GLY A 173 -4.58 3.90 4.57
CA GLY A 173 -3.70 2.98 3.86
C GLY A 173 -3.65 3.28 2.35
N VAL A 174 -2.78 2.56 1.66
CA VAL A 174 -2.69 2.53 0.20
C VAL A 174 -3.08 1.13 -0.27
N GLU A 175 -4.16 1.02 -1.03
CA GLU A 175 -4.68 -0.24 -1.56
C GLU A 175 -4.14 -0.48 -2.99
N ASN A 176 -3.31 -1.49 -3.17
CA ASN A 176 -2.81 -1.93 -4.48
C ASN A 176 -3.67 -3.08 -4.99
N LEU A 177 -4.77 -2.75 -5.67
CA LEU A 177 -5.78 -3.73 -6.04
C LEU A 177 -5.35 -4.60 -7.23
N GLN A 178 -5.52 -5.92 -7.13
CA GLN A 178 -5.62 -6.78 -8.31
C GLN A 178 -7.07 -6.92 -8.73
N LEU A 179 -7.37 -6.81 -10.02
CA LEU A 179 -8.76 -6.73 -10.47
C LEU A 179 -9.44 -8.10 -10.60
N SER A 180 -8.66 -9.18 -10.73
CA SER A 180 -9.16 -10.54 -10.97
C SER A 180 -8.20 -11.59 -10.42
N GLY A 181 -8.63 -12.85 -10.35
CA GLY A 181 -7.77 -13.98 -10.00
C GLY A 181 -7.56 -14.21 -8.51
N LEU A 182 -8.16 -13.41 -7.63
CA LEU A 182 -8.17 -13.70 -6.19
C LEU A 182 -9.00 -14.97 -5.93
N PRO A 183 -8.46 -15.97 -5.20
CA PRO A 183 -9.21 -17.16 -4.83
C PRO A 183 -10.45 -16.78 -4.02
N SER A 184 -11.61 -17.36 -4.34
CA SER A 184 -12.86 -17.07 -3.62
C SER A 184 -12.77 -17.36 -2.12
N SER A 185 -11.88 -18.28 -1.71
CA SER A 185 -11.59 -18.62 -0.31
C SER A 185 -10.93 -17.50 0.48
N GLU A 186 -10.16 -16.62 -0.18
CA GLU A 186 -9.51 -15.46 0.45
C GLU A 186 -10.39 -14.21 0.36
N GLY A 187 -11.47 -14.29 -0.43
CA GLY A 187 -12.35 -13.19 -0.73
C GLY A 187 -11.66 -12.13 -1.59
N GLY A 188 -12.42 -11.11 -1.95
CA GLY A 188 -11.91 -9.91 -2.61
C GLY A 188 -12.74 -8.72 -2.17
N LEU A 189 -12.12 -7.55 -2.16
CA LEU A 189 -12.85 -6.31 -1.90
C LEU A 189 -13.97 -6.15 -2.93
N THR A 190 -15.19 -6.03 -2.43
CA THR A 190 -16.35 -5.64 -3.26
C THR A 190 -16.26 -4.16 -3.62
N GLU A 191 -16.98 -3.74 -4.66
CA GLU A 191 -17.05 -2.32 -5.04
C GLU A 191 -17.49 -1.44 -3.85
N THR A 192 -18.47 -1.89 -3.06
CA THR A 192 -18.92 -1.18 -1.86
C THR A 192 -17.81 -1.03 -0.82
N GLN A 193 -16.99 -2.06 -0.62
CA GLN A 193 -15.88 -2.01 0.31
C GLN A 193 -14.77 -1.08 -0.20
N ILE A 194 -14.44 -1.11 -1.49
CA ILE A 194 -13.48 -0.20 -2.11
C ILE A 194 -13.94 1.25 -1.95
N ARG A 195 -15.20 1.55 -2.27
CA ARG A 195 -15.78 2.89 -2.04
C ARG A 195 -15.73 3.30 -0.56
N GLY A 196 -15.88 2.35 0.36
CA GLY A 196 -15.73 2.61 1.79
C GLY A 196 -14.30 2.90 2.23
N LEU A 197 -13.28 2.23 1.65
CA LEU A 197 -11.86 2.57 1.86
C LEU A 197 -11.57 4.00 1.36
N LEU A 198 -12.00 4.32 0.14
CA LEU A 198 -11.85 5.65 -0.45
C LEU A 198 -12.54 6.73 0.40
N ALA A 199 -13.76 6.48 0.89
CA ALA A 199 -14.47 7.40 1.77
C ALA A 199 -13.76 7.59 3.13
N ALA A 200 -12.93 6.64 3.55
CA ALA A 200 -12.07 6.76 4.73
C ALA A 200 -10.72 7.43 4.44
N GLY A 201 -10.49 7.90 3.22
CA GLY A 201 -9.29 8.61 2.80
C GLY A 201 -8.13 7.70 2.38
N TRP A 202 -8.39 6.40 2.15
CA TRP A 202 -7.38 5.51 1.58
C TRP A 202 -7.07 5.90 0.13
N GLU A 203 -5.81 5.73 -0.24
CA GLU A 203 -5.37 5.81 -1.64
C GLU A 203 -5.64 4.47 -2.32
N LEU A 204 -6.03 4.50 -3.60
CA LEU A 204 -6.28 3.32 -4.42
C LEU A 204 -5.39 3.36 -5.66
N ASP A 205 -4.57 2.33 -5.77
CA ASP A 205 -3.63 2.03 -6.84
C ASP A 205 -3.85 0.58 -7.31
N THR A 206 -2.92 0.04 -8.10
CA THR A 206 -3.10 -1.30 -8.68
C THR A 206 -1.83 -2.12 -8.71
N GLN A 207 -1.99 -3.44 -8.70
CA GLN A 207 -0.95 -4.41 -9.05
C GLN A 207 -1.27 -5.17 -10.34
N GLY A 208 -2.20 -4.60 -11.10
CA GLY A 208 -2.62 -5.09 -12.40
C GLY A 208 -3.89 -5.91 -12.38
N LEU A 209 -4.12 -6.62 -13.49
CA LEU A 209 -5.38 -7.29 -13.78
C LEU A 209 -5.45 -8.63 -13.08
N SER A 210 -4.46 -9.50 -13.24
CA SER A 210 -4.55 -10.91 -12.83
C SER A 210 -3.41 -11.39 -11.94
N HIS A 211 -2.54 -10.47 -11.51
CA HIS A 211 -1.32 -10.78 -10.76
C HIS A 211 -0.34 -11.66 -11.55
N ALA A 212 -0.23 -11.37 -12.86
CA ALA A 212 0.70 -12.05 -13.75
C ALA A 212 2.15 -11.66 -13.46
N ASP A 213 3.08 -12.59 -13.72
CA ASP A 213 4.51 -12.28 -13.75
C ASP A 213 4.84 -11.43 -14.99
N LEU A 214 4.94 -10.11 -14.78
CA LEU A 214 5.00 -9.12 -15.85
C LEU A 214 6.23 -9.25 -16.75
N VAL A 215 7.30 -9.91 -16.29
CA VAL A 215 8.51 -10.08 -17.13
C VAL A 215 8.37 -11.22 -18.13
N THR A 216 7.31 -12.02 -18.02
CA THR A 216 7.08 -13.22 -18.85
C THR A 216 5.94 -13.07 -19.85
N VAL A 217 5.08 -12.07 -19.68
CA VAL A 217 3.90 -11.88 -20.50
C VAL A 217 4.23 -11.20 -21.83
N ASP A 218 3.38 -11.42 -22.83
CA ASP A 218 3.50 -10.72 -24.12
C ASP A 218 3.08 -9.24 -24.00
N PRO A 219 3.39 -8.38 -25.00
CA PRO A 219 3.05 -6.96 -24.94
C PRO A 219 1.54 -6.66 -24.83
N THR A 220 0.68 -7.53 -25.35
CA THR A 220 -0.77 -7.37 -25.27
C THR A 220 -1.24 -7.58 -23.84
N GLN A 221 -0.76 -8.65 -23.22
CA GLN A 221 -1.05 -8.95 -21.82
C GLN A 221 -0.40 -7.91 -20.89
N LEU A 222 0.83 -7.45 -21.15
CA LEU A 222 1.45 -6.37 -20.37
C LEU A 222 0.60 -5.08 -20.42
N THR A 223 0.05 -4.74 -21.59
CA THR A 223 -0.87 -3.60 -21.74
C THR A 223 -2.14 -3.81 -20.89
N ALA A 224 -2.69 -5.02 -20.88
CA ALA A 224 -3.86 -5.35 -20.08
C ALA A 224 -3.58 -5.25 -18.57
N GLU A 225 -2.45 -5.80 -18.13
CA GLU A 225 -2.02 -5.79 -16.73
C GLU A 225 -1.72 -4.39 -16.23
N VAL A 226 -1.09 -3.52 -17.02
CA VAL A 226 -0.66 -2.20 -16.53
C VAL A 226 -1.66 -1.10 -16.90
N SER A 227 -1.84 -0.86 -18.19
CA SER A 227 -2.60 0.30 -18.68
C SER A 227 -4.11 0.09 -18.56
N THR A 228 -4.62 -1.08 -18.96
CA THR A 228 -6.06 -1.35 -18.91
C THR A 228 -6.56 -1.50 -17.48
N ALA A 229 -5.81 -2.16 -16.60
CA ALA A 229 -6.16 -2.26 -15.18
C ALA A 229 -6.27 -0.88 -14.53
N ARG A 230 -5.27 -0.01 -14.75
CA ARG A 230 -5.29 1.38 -14.28
C ARG A 230 -6.52 2.14 -14.76
N GLN A 231 -6.79 2.12 -16.06
CA GLN A 231 -7.94 2.82 -16.66
C GLN A 231 -9.28 2.31 -16.12
N THR A 232 -9.38 1.00 -15.86
CA THR A 232 -10.58 0.39 -15.29
C THR A 232 -10.87 0.98 -13.91
N LEU A 233 -9.86 1.04 -13.03
CA LEU A 233 -10.03 1.61 -11.70
C LEU A 233 -10.30 3.12 -11.74
N GLN A 234 -9.61 3.87 -12.60
CA GLN A 234 -9.86 5.29 -12.81
C GLN A 234 -11.32 5.55 -13.21
N HIS A 235 -11.84 4.79 -14.18
CA HIS A 235 -13.21 4.93 -14.65
C HIS A 235 -14.23 4.52 -13.57
N GLN A 236 -14.00 3.42 -12.85
CA GLN A 236 -14.97 2.90 -11.89
C GLN A 236 -15.04 3.74 -10.60
N TYR A 237 -13.91 4.28 -10.14
CA TYR A 237 -13.80 4.92 -8.83
C TYR A 237 -13.52 6.42 -8.88
N GLY A 238 -13.17 6.98 -10.05
CA GLY A 238 -12.93 8.42 -10.19
C GLY A 238 -11.68 8.91 -9.46
N VAL A 239 -10.71 8.02 -9.24
CA VAL A 239 -9.41 8.32 -8.59
C VAL A 239 -8.27 8.24 -9.61
N PRO A 240 -7.10 8.84 -9.34
CA PRO A 240 -6.05 8.93 -10.35
C PRO A 240 -5.27 7.63 -10.57
N VAL A 241 -5.14 6.75 -9.57
CA VAL A 241 -4.39 5.48 -9.65
C VAL A 241 -2.97 5.77 -10.15
N ASN A 242 -2.17 6.46 -9.34
CA ASN A 242 -0.88 7.00 -9.74
C ASN A 242 0.25 5.97 -9.66
N TRP A 243 0.07 4.94 -8.83
CA TRP A 243 1.10 3.98 -8.48
C TRP A 243 0.76 2.58 -8.98
N PHE A 244 1.82 1.78 -9.07
CA PHE A 244 1.75 0.39 -9.46
C PHE A 244 2.64 -0.45 -8.54
N SER A 245 2.09 -1.48 -7.91
CA SER A 245 2.88 -2.48 -7.16
C SER A 245 3.16 -3.66 -8.08
N TYR A 246 4.44 -3.95 -8.34
CA TYR A 246 4.82 -5.04 -9.24
C TYR A 246 4.55 -6.40 -8.58
N PRO A 247 3.72 -7.28 -9.19
CA PRO A 247 3.54 -8.65 -8.71
C PRO A 247 4.89 -9.34 -8.48
N PHE A 248 5.03 -10.03 -7.35
CA PHE A 248 6.26 -10.71 -6.93
C PHE A 248 7.49 -9.81 -6.71
N GLY A 249 7.37 -8.49 -6.93
CA GLY A 249 8.48 -7.54 -6.92
C GLY A 249 9.35 -7.56 -8.18
N ASP A 250 8.95 -8.31 -9.21
CA ASP A 250 9.73 -8.52 -10.43
C ASP A 250 9.39 -7.48 -11.51
N TYR A 251 10.43 -6.88 -12.08
CA TYR A 251 10.32 -5.91 -13.17
C TYR A 251 11.57 -5.95 -14.06
N ASN A 252 11.44 -5.45 -15.29
CA ASN A 252 12.54 -5.33 -16.25
C ASN A 252 12.39 -4.00 -17.01
N PRO A 253 13.35 -3.58 -17.87
CA PRO A 253 13.24 -2.29 -18.57
C PRO A 253 12.04 -2.13 -19.52
N THR A 254 11.36 -3.22 -19.89
CA THR A 254 10.15 -3.18 -20.73
C THR A 254 8.90 -2.89 -19.89
N VAL A 255 8.88 -3.41 -18.66
CA VAL A 255 7.82 -3.23 -17.65
C VAL A 255 7.97 -1.87 -16.97
#